data_AF-A0A420M8E0-F1
#
_entry.id   AF-A0A420M8E0-F1
#
_cell.length_a   1.000
_cell.length_b   1.000
_cell.length_c   1.000
_cell.angle_alpha   90.00
_cell.angle_beta   90.00
_cell.angle_gamma   90.00
#
_symmetry.space_group_name_H-M   'P 1'
#
loop_
_entity.id
_entity.type
_entity.pdbx_description
1 polymer ?
#
loop_
_entity_poly.entity_id
_entity_poly.type
_entity_poly.pdbx_seq_one_letter_code
_entity_poly.pdbx_strand_id
1 'polypeptide(L)'
;MTRNRYSQTQKNDKKLLKVFQANVGKIPPAHDCALALADTERYDIVLLQEPWTAHTKDSCLTKTHPAYDVFTPVDMWNSNDTRPRVMTYVRRDPRLLADQIRPFETRDILWITVNGMTIVNFYRQNDEKDALNTLLRWPVPERCLVAGDFNARHHSWQTGQATNRGQEIADWVLEHELSLLNTLDIPTNPYGNTIDLAFTNLPLAEATVEDHLATSSDHFTLSLTFPEIRSTPTQSAKIRVTTEDEVKRFVEIVELGATEIPVTDSTPKELDELASSLVNLLTSAVKAAGRPARKGGRPAPWWTEECADVAAAFRAVRRSYPLGFNQDVQTAKRDFHRVVRRAKRKYWRDLIDSFSSSSAVFKAVRWLKSPGAFQPPPLQVDNVVYETQMDKGNALRQATLERRTAEDDITNPWMPVTPRRPIPFPAEISMEEVQYATLSTGNTSPGSDNITVKLLEAVWHIIGTHVRRLFERCLTTGHHPKPFKEAEVVMIAKPGRRDLTEPRAWRPISLLSCLGKGLERLIARRLAWAAVHYSVLHSQQAGALPKRSATDLVTVLIHDIEEAFARKKVATLVTMDVQGAFDTVMCNRLVLRLREQGWPDHLARW
;
A
#
# COMPACT_ATOMS: atom_id res chain seq x y z
N MET A 1 -45.47 -32.73 11.46
CA MET A 1 -45.15 -33.05 10.05
C MET A 1 -44.34 -31.90 9.46
N THR A 2 -43.04 -32.16 9.31
CA THR A 2 -42.11 -31.65 8.27
C THR A 2 -42.15 -30.15 7.88
N ARG A 3 -41.35 -29.34 8.58
CA ARG A 3 -40.76 -28.11 8.00
C ARG A 3 -39.48 -28.48 7.24
N ASN A 4 -39.50 -28.26 5.93
CA ASN A 4 -38.37 -28.48 5.03
C ASN A 4 -37.16 -27.65 5.46
N ARG A 5 -36.04 -28.35 5.75
CA ARG A 5 -34.70 -27.79 5.80
C ARG A 5 -34.25 -27.57 4.36
N TYR A 6 -34.27 -26.33 3.88
CA TYR A 6 -33.45 -25.97 2.72
C TYR A 6 -32.00 -25.90 3.18
N SER A 7 -31.21 -26.89 2.76
CA SER A 7 -29.76 -26.84 2.78
C SER A 7 -29.29 -25.63 1.98
N GLN A 8 -28.59 -24.70 2.63
CA GLN A 8 -27.75 -23.73 1.93
C GLN A 8 -26.58 -24.48 1.28
N THR A 9 -26.80 -25.06 0.11
CA THR A 9 -25.73 -25.31 -0.85
C THR A 9 -25.17 -23.94 -1.22
N GLN A 10 -23.96 -23.63 -0.74
CA GLN A 10 -23.12 -22.58 -1.31
C GLN A 10 -23.01 -22.86 -2.81
N LYS A 11 -23.78 -22.14 -3.62
CA LYS A 11 -23.44 -21.96 -5.04
C LYS A 11 -22.12 -21.22 -5.04
N ASN A 12 -21.04 -21.93 -5.33
CA ASN A 12 -19.82 -21.32 -5.87
C ASN A 12 -20.21 -20.75 -7.24
N ASP A 13 -20.79 -19.54 -7.27
CA ASP A 13 -20.86 -18.75 -8.49
C ASP A 13 -19.41 -18.47 -8.89
N LYS A 14 -18.90 -19.25 -9.85
CA LYS A 14 -17.58 -19.05 -10.45
C LYS A 14 -17.59 -17.68 -11.11
N LYS A 15 -17.08 -16.68 -10.39
CA LYS A 15 -17.05 -15.30 -10.88
C LYS A 15 -16.02 -15.20 -12.01
N LEU A 16 -16.46 -14.80 -13.19
CA LEU A 16 -15.62 -14.53 -14.34
C LEU A 16 -14.62 -13.40 -14.02
N LEU A 17 -13.40 -13.47 -14.57
CA LEU A 17 -12.52 -12.29 -14.64
C LEU A 17 -13.05 -11.37 -15.73
N LYS A 18 -13.19 -10.08 -15.43
CA LYS A 18 -13.54 -9.07 -16.43
C LYS A 18 -12.38 -8.10 -16.66
N VAL A 19 -11.93 -7.95 -17.90
CA VAL A 19 -10.89 -6.99 -18.31
C VAL A 19 -11.51 -5.93 -19.23
N PHE A 20 -11.29 -4.66 -18.90
CA PHE A 20 -11.69 -3.49 -19.67
C PHE A 20 -10.47 -2.98 -20.45
N GLN A 21 -10.48 -3.04 -21.77
CA GLN A 21 -9.43 -2.45 -22.60
C GLN A 21 -9.96 -1.19 -23.30
N ALA A 22 -9.21 -0.10 -23.25
CA ALA A 22 -9.49 1.09 -24.06
C ALA A 22 -8.27 1.97 -24.29
N ASN A 23 -8.09 2.45 -25.52
CA ASN A 23 -7.22 3.59 -25.80
C ASN A 23 -7.95 4.90 -25.45
N VAL A 24 -7.36 5.73 -24.58
CA VAL A 24 -7.98 6.99 -24.10
C VAL A 24 -7.38 8.25 -24.73
N GLY A 25 -6.47 8.11 -25.70
CA GLY A 25 -5.94 9.20 -26.54
C GLY A 25 -5.28 10.35 -25.78
N LYS A 26 -4.73 10.08 -24.58
CA LYS A 26 -4.19 11.07 -23.64
C LYS A 26 -5.23 12.12 -23.19
N ILE A 27 -6.53 11.88 -23.38
CA ILE A 27 -7.60 12.82 -23.05
C ILE A 27 -7.98 12.65 -21.57
N PRO A 28 -7.78 13.67 -20.70
CA PRO A 28 -8.01 13.51 -19.26
C PRO A 28 -9.45 13.12 -18.89
N PRO A 29 -10.51 13.72 -19.48
CA PRO A 29 -11.89 13.25 -19.25
C PRO A 29 -12.17 11.83 -19.73
N ALA A 30 -11.54 11.36 -20.81
CA ALA A 30 -11.73 10.01 -21.31
C ALA A 30 -11.10 8.98 -20.38
N HIS A 31 -9.91 9.29 -19.87
CA HIS A 31 -9.24 8.49 -18.84
C HIS A 31 -10.08 8.41 -17.55
N ASP A 32 -10.55 9.55 -17.03
CA ASP A 32 -11.42 9.57 -15.85
C ASP A 32 -12.72 8.77 -16.06
N CYS A 33 -13.31 8.86 -17.26
CA CYS A 33 -14.48 8.09 -17.66
C CYS A 33 -14.19 6.58 -17.66
N ALA A 34 -13.13 6.13 -18.33
CA ALA A 34 -12.76 4.73 -18.43
C ALA A 34 -12.72 4.04 -17.07
N LEU A 35 -12.07 4.66 -16.08
CA LEU A 35 -11.96 4.12 -14.73
C LEU A 35 -13.31 4.09 -13.99
N ALA A 36 -14.14 5.12 -14.16
CA ALA A 36 -15.46 5.18 -13.52
C ALA A 36 -16.41 4.13 -14.13
N LEU A 37 -16.45 3.99 -15.45
CA LEU A 37 -17.26 2.99 -16.15
C LEU A 37 -16.83 1.57 -15.80
N ALA A 38 -15.51 1.33 -15.80
CA ALA A 38 -14.97 0.06 -15.36
C ALA A 38 -15.40 -0.25 -13.92
N ASP A 39 -15.39 0.75 -13.02
CA ASP A 39 -15.87 0.57 -11.64
C ASP A 39 -17.36 0.21 -11.57
N THR A 40 -18.21 1.01 -12.24
CA THR A 40 -19.66 0.81 -12.30
C THR A 40 -20.03 -0.59 -12.78
N GLU A 41 -19.40 -1.06 -13.85
CA GLU A 41 -19.64 -2.38 -14.45
C GLU A 41 -18.83 -3.52 -13.81
N ARG A 42 -18.17 -3.24 -12.68
CA ARG A 42 -17.44 -4.23 -11.87
C ARG A 42 -16.30 -4.95 -12.61
N TYR A 43 -15.61 -4.29 -13.54
CA TYR A 43 -14.40 -4.83 -14.19
C TYR A 43 -13.27 -5.03 -13.18
N ASP A 44 -12.58 -6.15 -13.23
CA ASP A 44 -11.51 -6.48 -12.30
C ASP A 44 -10.18 -5.84 -12.72
N ILE A 45 -9.95 -5.67 -14.02
CA ILE A 45 -8.71 -5.15 -14.59
C ILE A 45 -9.04 -4.14 -15.68
N VAL A 46 -8.28 -3.05 -15.77
CA VAL A 46 -8.40 -2.04 -16.82
C VAL A 46 -7.05 -1.86 -17.52
N LEU A 47 -7.01 -2.11 -18.82
CA LEU A 47 -5.85 -1.93 -19.70
C LEU A 47 -6.06 -0.65 -20.50
N LEU A 48 -5.38 0.43 -20.10
CA LEU A 48 -5.46 1.70 -20.81
C LEU A 48 -4.24 1.93 -21.68
N GLN A 49 -4.46 2.25 -22.95
CA GLN A 49 -3.46 2.76 -23.87
C GLN A 49 -3.59 4.28 -23.97
N GLU A 50 -2.47 4.93 -24.25
CA GLU A 50 -2.33 6.39 -24.26
C GLU A 50 -2.92 7.07 -23.01
N PRO A 51 -2.53 6.67 -21.78
CA PRO A 51 -3.05 7.27 -20.57
C PRO A 51 -2.67 8.75 -20.48
N TRP A 52 -3.59 9.60 -20.02
CA TRP A 52 -3.23 10.97 -19.65
C TRP A 52 -2.20 10.97 -18.52
N THR A 53 -1.06 11.61 -18.75
CA THR A 53 0.02 11.78 -17.76
C THR A 53 0.52 13.22 -17.73
N ALA A 54 1.05 13.62 -16.58
CA ALA A 54 1.76 14.88 -16.39
C ALA A 54 2.96 14.66 -15.44
N HIS A 55 3.83 15.64 -15.32
CA HIS A 55 4.92 15.62 -14.34
C HIS A 55 5.12 17.01 -13.75
N THR A 56 5.64 17.06 -12.53
CA THR A 56 6.19 18.26 -11.90
C THR A 56 7.67 18.06 -11.65
N LYS A 57 8.35 19.04 -11.04
CA LYS A 57 9.74 18.86 -10.61
C LYS A 57 9.91 17.63 -9.71
N ASP A 58 8.89 17.30 -8.91
CA ASP A 58 8.98 16.34 -7.81
C ASP A 58 8.09 15.09 -7.96
N SER A 59 7.14 15.08 -8.90
CA SER A 59 6.14 14.00 -8.99
C SER A 59 5.74 13.65 -10.42
N CYS A 60 5.46 12.36 -10.62
CA CYS A 60 4.79 11.80 -11.79
C CYS A 60 3.28 11.71 -11.52
N LEU A 61 2.44 12.15 -12.48
CA LEU A 61 0.99 12.27 -12.30
C LEU A 61 0.22 11.54 -13.40
N THR A 62 -0.88 10.90 -13.02
CA THR A 62 -1.86 10.26 -13.91
C THR A 62 -3.27 10.38 -13.32
N LYS A 63 -4.29 9.86 -14.00
CA LYS A 63 -5.62 9.67 -13.41
C LYS A 63 -5.64 8.39 -12.56
N THR A 64 -6.33 8.48 -11.43
CA THR A 64 -6.46 7.41 -10.44
C THR A 64 -7.93 7.27 -10.04
N HIS A 65 -8.33 6.08 -9.63
CA HIS A 65 -9.67 5.82 -9.12
C HIS A 65 -9.58 5.04 -7.79
N PRO A 66 -10.37 5.38 -6.75
CA PRO A 66 -10.22 4.76 -5.42
C PRO A 66 -10.47 3.25 -5.39
N ALA A 67 -11.13 2.73 -6.44
CA ALA A 67 -11.40 1.31 -6.61
C ALA A 67 -10.22 0.48 -7.16
N TYR A 68 -9.16 1.11 -7.66
CA TYR A 68 -8.08 0.41 -8.36
C TYR A 68 -6.69 0.79 -7.82
N ASP A 69 -5.79 -0.17 -7.87
CA ASP A 69 -4.35 0.02 -7.79
C ASP A 69 -3.78 0.25 -9.19
N VAL A 70 -2.77 1.12 -9.30
CA VAL A 70 -2.23 1.61 -10.58
C VAL A 70 -0.84 1.05 -10.83
N PHE A 71 -0.63 0.43 -11.98
CA PHE A 71 0.66 -0.09 -12.43
C PHE A 71 1.15 0.70 -13.64
N THR A 72 2.45 0.97 -13.67
CA THR A 72 3.12 1.77 -14.73
C THR A 72 4.34 1.01 -15.25
N PRO A 73 4.59 1.01 -16.57
CA PRO A 73 5.75 0.33 -17.15
C PRO A 73 7.08 1.03 -16.87
N VAL A 74 7.03 2.33 -16.58
CA VAL A 74 8.20 3.14 -16.21
C VAL A 74 8.08 3.67 -14.79
N ASP A 75 9.20 3.75 -14.09
CA ASP A 75 9.25 4.20 -12.70
C ASP A 75 9.09 5.72 -12.59
N MET A 76 9.60 6.44 -13.59
CA MET A 76 9.66 7.90 -13.61
C MET A 76 9.55 8.46 -15.02
N TRP A 77 8.96 9.66 -15.15
CA TRP A 77 8.93 10.42 -16.39
C TRP A 77 9.01 11.93 -16.15
N ASN A 78 9.72 12.62 -17.04
CA ASN A 78 9.98 14.06 -16.97
C ASN A 78 9.89 14.76 -18.35
N SER A 79 9.65 14.01 -19.42
CA SER A 79 9.43 14.55 -20.78
C SER A 79 8.25 13.83 -21.44
N ASN A 80 7.94 14.16 -22.69
CA ASN A 80 6.98 13.37 -23.46
C ASN A 80 7.56 12.03 -23.91
N ASP A 81 8.89 11.95 -24.06
CA ASP A 81 9.60 10.76 -24.53
C ASP A 81 9.75 9.69 -23.44
N THR A 82 9.69 10.08 -22.17
CA THR A 82 9.80 9.15 -21.03
C THR A 82 8.44 8.69 -20.49
N ARG A 83 7.33 9.31 -20.90
CA ARG A 83 6.01 9.01 -20.33
C ARG A 83 5.53 7.61 -20.74
N PRO A 84 4.84 6.89 -19.84
CA PRO A 84 4.22 5.61 -20.18
C PRO A 84 3.17 5.81 -21.28
N ARG A 85 3.14 4.89 -22.26
CA ARG A 85 2.09 4.80 -23.26
C ARG A 85 1.00 3.78 -22.91
N VAL A 86 1.21 3.01 -21.86
CA VAL A 86 0.22 2.09 -21.27
C VAL A 86 0.17 2.22 -19.75
N MET A 87 -1.01 1.99 -19.17
CA MET A 87 -1.19 1.83 -17.73
C MET A 87 -2.22 0.75 -17.44
N THR A 88 -1.97 -0.06 -16.42
CA THR A 88 -2.89 -1.11 -16.00
C THR A 88 -3.42 -0.82 -14.60
N TYR A 89 -4.73 -0.96 -14.43
CA TYR A 89 -5.41 -0.73 -13.18
C TYR A 89 -6.04 -2.03 -12.71
N VAL A 90 -5.71 -2.48 -11.50
CA VAL A 90 -6.27 -3.72 -10.92
C VAL A 90 -7.19 -3.35 -9.77
N ARG A 91 -8.41 -3.90 -9.76
CA ARG A 91 -9.41 -3.61 -8.74
C ARG A 91 -8.88 -4.03 -7.37
N ARG A 92 -9.09 -3.17 -6.39
CA ARG A 92 -8.88 -3.49 -4.97
C ARG A 92 -9.95 -4.48 -4.52
N ASP A 93 -9.64 -5.75 -4.66
CA ASP A 93 -10.47 -6.88 -4.26
C ASP A 93 -9.56 -7.92 -3.59
N PRO A 94 -9.93 -8.50 -2.43
CA PRO A 94 -9.07 -9.47 -1.73
C PRO A 94 -8.78 -10.74 -2.54
N ARG A 95 -9.57 -10.97 -3.60
CA ARG A 95 -9.46 -12.12 -4.49
C ARG A 95 -8.51 -11.89 -5.66
N LEU A 96 -7.99 -10.67 -5.83
CA LEU A 96 -7.05 -10.31 -6.90
C LEU A 96 -5.68 -10.04 -6.26
N LEU A 97 -4.72 -10.89 -6.57
CA LEU A 97 -3.30 -10.70 -6.28
C LEU A 97 -2.60 -10.32 -7.58
N ALA A 98 -2.09 -9.10 -7.63
CA ALA A 98 -1.40 -8.54 -8.79
C ALA A 98 0.06 -8.23 -8.45
N ASP A 99 0.95 -8.76 -9.27
CA ASP A 99 2.38 -8.47 -9.24
C ASP A 99 2.80 -7.90 -10.59
N GLN A 100 3.68 -6.90 -10.57
CA GLN A 100 4.29 -6.39 -11.81
C GLN A 100 5.55 -7.17 -12.10
N ILE A 101 5.68 -7.64 -13.34
CA ILE A 101 6.90 -8.25 -13.88
C ILE A 101 7.53 -7.29 -14.89
N ARG A 102 8.85 -7.38 -15.10
CA ARG A 102 9.57 -6.49 -16.04
C ARG A 102 10.59 -7.27 -16.87
N PRO A 103 10.12 -8.06 -17.86
CA PRO A 103 11.02 -8.80 -18.75
C PRO A 103 11.85 -7.86 -19.65
N PHE A 104 11.31 -6.68 -19.97
CA PHE A 104 11.98 -5.66 -20.77
C PHE A 104 11.70 -4.26 -20.22
N GLU A 105 12.67 -3.37 -20.35
CA GLU A 105 12.46 -1.94 -20.07
C GLU A 105 11.87 -1.25 -21.30
N THR A 106 10.58 -0.94 -21.23
CA THR A 106 9.87 -0.21 -22.28
C THR A 106 8.73 0.59 -21.67
N ARG A 107 8.36 1.71 -22.28
CA ARG A 107 7.20 2.53 -21.89
C ARG A 107 5.90 2.08 -22.56
N ASP A 108 6.01 1.20 -23.54
CA ASP A 108 4.96 0.84 -24.49
C ASP A 108 4.27 -0.48 -24.14
N ILE A 109 4.86 -1.26 -23.24
CA ILE A 109 4.32 -2.55 -22.81
C ILE A 109 4.41 -2.65 -21.30
N LEU A 110 3.32 -3.10 -20.66
CA LEU A 110 3.25 -3.36 -19.23
C LEU A 110 2.79 -4.79 -19.00
N TRP A 111 3.63 -5.56 -18.31
CA TRP A 111 3.33 -6.92 -17.88
C TRP A 111 2.97 -6.95 -16.40
N ILE A 112 1.85 -7.59 -16.09
CA ILE A 112 1.47 -7.92 -14.72
C ILE A 112 1.02 -9.37 -14.64
N THR A 113 1.22 -10.01 -13.51
CA THR A 113 0.64 -11.31 -13.19
C THR A 113 -0.54 -11.08 -12.25
N VAL A 114 -1.74 -11.52 -12.62
CA VAL A 114 -2.92 -11.50 -11.76
C VAL A 114 -3.40 -12.92 -11.50
N ASN A 115 -3.32 -13.38 -10.25
CA ASN A 115 -3.69 -14.74 -9.83
C ASN A 115 -3.05 -15.84 -10.71
N GLY A 116 -1.77 -15.65 -11.10
CA GLY A 116 -1.01 -16.58 -11.94
C GLY A 116 -1.31 -16.50 -13.44
N MET A 117 -2.16 -15.57 -13.89
CA MET A 117 -2.32 -15.24 -15.31
C MET A 117 -1.47 -14.02 -15.66
N THR A 118 -0.62 -14.12 -16.67
CA THR A 118 0.15 -12.98 -17.18
C THR A 118 -0.73 -12.16 -18.11
N ILE A 119 -0.77 -10.85 -17.87
CA ILE A 119 -1.56 -9.89 -18.63
C ILE A 119 -0.62 -8.81 -19.13
N VAL A 120 -0.67 -8.61 -20.44
CA VAL A 120 0.19 -7.67 -21.15
C VAL A 120 -0.68 -6.58 -21.75
N ASN A 121 -0.45 -5.35 -21.30
CA ASN A 121 -1.04 -4.17 -21.91
C ASN A 121 -0.05 -3.62 -22.94
N PHE A 122 -0.42 -3.67 -24.21
CA PHE A 122 0.43 -3.32 -25.34
C PHE A 122 -0.06 -2.04 -26.02
N TYR A 123 0.86 -1.15 -26.36
CA TYR A 123 0.59 -0.05 -27.28
C TYR A 123 1.73 0.06 -28.27
N ARG A 124 1.38 0.30 -29.53
CA ARG A 124 2.34 0.66 -30.56
C ARG A 124 1.85 1.87 -31.33
N GLN A 125 2.70 2.89 -31.45
CA GLN A 125 2.47 3.97 -32.41
C GLN A 125 2.76 3.49 -33.83
N ASN A 126 2.05 4.02 -34.83
CA ASN A 126 2.37 3.80 -36.24
C ASN A 126 3.87 4.06 -36.51
N ASP A 127 4.47 3.20 -37.34
CA ASP A 127 5.88 3.27 -37.79
C ASP A 127 6.97 3.07 -36.73
N GLU A 128 6.62 2.92 -35.44
CA GLU A 128 7.57 2.61 -34.37
C GLU A 128 7.82 1.09 -34.30
N LYS A 129 9.09 0.68 -34.33
CA LYS A 129 9.49 -0.74 -34.40
C LYS A 129 9.73 -1.37 -33.04
N ASP A 130 10.09 -0.58 -32.03
CA ASP A 130 10.69 -1.08 -30.79
C ASP A 130 9.72 -1.89 -29.93
N ALA A 131 8.47 -1.42 -29.81
CA ALA A 131 7.44 -2.14 -29.04
C ALA A 131 7.15 -3.52 -29.64
N LEU A 132 6.88 -3.60 -30.94
CA LEU A 132 6.58 -4.89 -31.58
C LEU A 132 7.79 -5.84 -31.52
N ASN A 133 9.00 -5.35 -31.80
CA ASN A 133 10.20 -6.18 -31.70
C ASN A 133 10.42 -6.73 -30.27
N THR A 134 10.07 -5.96 -29.25
CA THR A 134 10.11 -6.39 -27.85
C THR A 134 9.08 -7.49 -27.58
N LEU A 135 7.85 -7.30 -28.04
CA LEU A 135 6.78 -8.30 -27.91
C LEU A 135 7.13 -9.62 -28.61
N LEU A 136 7.65 -9.55 -29.84
CA LEU A 136 7.99 -10.74 -30.64
C LEU A 136 9.14 -11.57 -30.02
N ARG A 137 10.02 -10.95 -29.23
CA ARG A 137 11.12 -11.65 -28.52
C ARG A 137 10.70 -12.20 -27.16
N TRP A 138 9.52 -11.82 -26.68
CA TRP A 138 9.09 -12.16 -25.33
C TRP A 138 8.60 -13.62 -25.28
N PRO A 139 9.15 -14.47 -24.39
CA PRO A 139 8.66 -15.84 -24.22
C PRO A 139 7.28 -15.84 -23.58
N VAL A 140 6.27 -16.24 -24.34
CA VAL A 140 4.86 -16.25 -23.90
C VAL A 140 4.62 -17.40 -22.90
N PRO A 141 4.06 -17.14 -21.71
CA PRO A 141 3.75 -18.18 -20.72
C PRO A 141 2.40 -18.87 -21.00
N GLU A 142 2.18 -20.05 -20.40
CA GLU A 142 0.98 -20.90 -20.60
C GLU A 142 -0.38 -20.26 -20.26
N ARG A 143 -0.41 -19.22 -19.42
CA ARG A 143 -1.64 -18.50 -19.05
C ARG A 143 -1.45 -17.02 -19.32
N CYS A 144 -1.70 -16.60 -20.55
CA CYS A 144 -1.37 -15.28 -21.03
C CYS A 144 -2.55 -14.59 -21.71
N LEU A 145 -2.72 -13.30 -21.43
CA LEU A 145 -3.49 -12.36 -22.22
C LEU A 145 -2.54 -11.27 -22.74
N VAL A 146 -2.51 -11.06 -24.05
CA VAL A 146 -1.87 -9.88 -24.67
C VAL A 146 -2.95 -9.04 -25.32
N ALA A 147 -3.13 -7.82 -24.85
CA ALA A 147 -4.22 -6.95 -25.28
C ALA A 147 -3.79 -5.50 -25.38
N GLY A 148 -4.31 -4.79 -26.37
CA GLY A 148 -4.08 -3.36 -26.53
C GLY A 148 -4.16 -2.89 -27.97
N ASP A 149 -3.53 -1.76 -28.28
CA ASP A 149 -3.58 -1.12 -29.58
C ASP A 149 -2.32 -1.48 -30.39
N PHE A 150 -2.50 -2.33 -31.40
CA PHE A 150 -1.42 -2.86 -32.23
C PHE A 150 -1.12 -1.98 -33.45
N ASN A 151 -2.05 -1.10 -33.82
CA ASN A 151 -1.99 -0.28 -35.03
C ASN A 151 -1.63 -1.11 -36.29
N ALA A 152 -2.15 -2.33 -36.41
CA ALA A 152 -1.84 -3.26 -37.49
C ALA A 152 -3.08 -3.99 -38.02
N ARG A 153 -3.04 -4.37 -39.30
CA ARG A 153 -4.13 -5.10 -39.97
C ARG A 153 -3.64 -6.40 -40.55
N HIS A 154 -4.48 -7.41 -40.49
CA HIS A 154 -4.26 -8.71 -41.12
C HIS A 154 -5.63 -9.34 -41.41
N HIS A 155 -5.69 -10.16 -42.46
CA HIS A 155 -6.93 -10.76 -42.95
C HIS A 155 -7.65 -11.64 -41.92
N SER A 156 -6.95 -12.09 -40.87
CA SER A 156 -7.56 -12.90 -39.79
C SER A 156 -8.38 -12.09 -38.78
N TRP A 157 -8.24 -10.75 -38.72
CA TRP A 157 -9.07 -9.88 -37.87
C TRP A 157 -9.76 -8.75 -38.62
N GLN A 158 -9.28 -8.39 -39.82
CA GLN A 158 -9.92 -7.41 -40.69
C GLN A 158 -9.68 -7.76 -42.16
N THR A 159 -10.75 -7.92 -42.93
CA THR A 159 -10.73 -8.17 -44.38
C THR A 159 -9.94 -7.08 -45.10
N GLY A 160 -9.02 -7.50 -45.97
CA GLY A 160 -8.16 -6.61 -46.75
C GLY A 160 -6.69 -7.02 -46.72
N GLN A 161 -5.83 -6.14 -47.23
CA GLN A 161 -4.39 -6.37 -47.19
C GLN A 161 -3.83 -6.19 -45.78
N ALA A 162 -2.87 -7.04 -45.41
CA ALA A 162 -2.13 -6.87 -44.18
C ALA A 162 -1.28 -5.59 -44.24
N THR A 163 -1.29 -4.80 -43.18
CA THR A 163 -0.52 -3.55 -43.08
C THR A 163 0.20 -3.46 -41.74
N ASN A 164 1.21 -2.59 -41.66
CA ASN A 164 1.94 -2.28 -40.43
C ASN A 164 2.47 -3.53 -39.71
N ARG A 165 2.98 -4.52 -40.45
CA ARG A 165 3.53 -5.80 -39.93
C ARG A 165 2.48 -6.74 -39.32
N GLY A 166 1.22 -6.64 -39.75
CA GLY A 166 0.17 -7.58 -39.31
C GLY A 166 0.47 -9.05 -39.60
N GLN A 167 1.21 -9.35 -40.68
CA GLN A 167 1.66 -10.73 -40.96
C GLN A 167 2.59 -11.26 -39.85
N GLU A 168 3.57 -10.48 -39.41
CA GLU A 168 4.50 -10.89 -38.34
C GLU A 168 3.77 -11.12 -37.01
N ILE A 169 2.73 -10.33 -36.72
CA ILE A 169 1.88 -10.55 -35.55
C ILE A 169 1.11 -11.87 -35.70
N ALA A 170 0.55 -12.15 -36.88
CA ALA A 170 -0.17 -13.40 -37.12
C ALA A 170 0.74 -14.63 -37.00
N ASP A 171 1.96 -14.55 -37.55
CA ASP A 171 2.97 -15.61 -37.46
C ASP A 171 3.36 -15.85 -35.98
N TRP A 172 3.58 -14.78 -35.22
CA TRP A 172 3.90 -14.87 -33.78
C TRP A 172 2.75 -15.46 -32.95
N VAL A 173 1.51 -15.09 -33.26
CA VAL A 173 0.31 -15.66 -32.62
C VAL A 173 0.24 -17.16 -32.87
N LEU A 174 0.50 -17.62 -34.10
CA LEU A 174 0.52 -19.03 -34.46
C LEU A 174 1.67 -19.78 -33.76
N GLU A 175 2.88 -19.21 -33.76
CA GLU A 175 4.07 -19.81 -33.12
C GLU A 175 3.86 -20.05 -31.61
N HIS A 176 3.12 -19.16 -30.94
CA HIS A 176 2.88 -19.23 -29.50
C HIS A 176 1.51 -19.82 -29.12
N GLU A 177 0.81 -20.45 -30.08
CA GLU A 177 -0.51 -21.08 -29.89
C GLU A 177 -1.55 -20.13 -29.26
N LEU A 178 -1.49 -18.85 -29.62
CA LEU A 178 -2.44 -17.84 -29.16
C LEU A 178 -3.68 -17.81 -30.05
N SER A 179 -4.85 -17.66 -29.43
CA SER A 179 -6.12 -17.44 -30.11
C SER A 179 -6.45 -15.94 -30.11
N LEU A 180 -6.85 -15.41 -31.27
CA LEU A 180 -7.45 -14.09 -31.38
C LEU A 180 -8.87 -14.12 -30.80
N LEU A 181 -9.17 -13.20 -29.88
CA LEU A 181 -10.50 -13.09 -29.27
C LEU A 181 -11.45 -12.18 -30.05
N ASN A 182 -10.91 -11.22 -30.82
CA ASN A 182 -11.72 -10.30 -31.60
C ASN A 182 -12.53 -11.03 -32.67
N THR A 183 -13.78 -10.63 -32.83
CA THR A 183 -14.61 -11.04 -33.97
C THR A 183 -14.12 -10.36 -35.25
N LEU A 184 -13.94 -11.15 -36.32
CA LEU A 184 -13.54 -10.67 -37.64
C LEU A 184 -14.43 -9.52 -38.14
N ASP A 185 -13.81 -8.48 -38.68
CA ASP A 185 -14.46 -7.30 -39.28
C ASP A 185 -15.31 -6.44 -38.33
N ILE A 186 -15.30 -6.72 -37.02
CA ILE A 186 -15.90 -5.82 -36.03
C ILE A 186 -14.90 -4.70 -35.72
N PRO A 187 -15.24 -3.44 -36.04
CA PRO A 187 -14.31 -2.33 -35.88
C PRO A 187 -14.09 -2.01 -34.40
N THR A 188 -12.87 -1.59 -34.07
CA THR A 188 -12.47 -1.11 -32.73
C THR A 188 -12.29 0.41 -32.69
N ASN A 189 -12.51 1.10 -33.81
CA ASN A 189 -12.62 2.55 -33.87
C ASN A 189 -13.71 3.02 -34.85
N PRO A 190 -14.16 4.29 -34.76
CA PRO A 190 -15.20 4.84 -35.63
C PRO A 190 -14.82 4.91 -37.12
N TYR A 191 -13.56 4.68 -37.46
CA TYR A 191 -13.04 4.68 -38.84
C TYR A 191 -13.19 3.31 -39.53
N GLY A 192 -13.78 2.31 -38.88
CA GLY A 192 -13.98 0.99 -39.45
C GLY A 192 -12.75 0.08 -39.37
N ASN A 193 -11.78 0.39 -38.51
CA ASN A 193 -10.57 -0.43 -38.35
C ASN A 193 -10.62 -1.26 -37.09
N THR A 194 -10.05 -2.47 -37.15
CA THR A 194 -9.87 -3.41 -36.05
C THR A 194 -8.39 -3.46 -35.70
N ILE A 195 -7.96 -2.57 -34.82
CA ILE A 195 -6.54 -2.38 -34.43
C ILE A 195 -6.29 -2.59 -32.93
N ASP A 196 -7.37 -2.58 -32.13
CA ASP A 196 -7.34 -2.90 -30.72
C ASP A 196 -7.60 -4.40 -30.55
N LEU A 197 -6.55 -5.18 -30.35
CA LEU A 197 -6.59 -6.64 -30.42
C LEU A 197 -6.37 -7.27 -29.04
N ALA A 198 -6.94 -8.46 -28.86
CA ALA A 198 -6.71 -9.32 -27.71
C ALA A 198 -6.39 -10.76 -28.14
N PHE A 199 -5.28 -11.29 -27.65
CA PHE A 199 -4.77 -12.63 -27.91
C PHE A 199 -4.58 -13.40 -26.60
N THR A 200 -4.94 -14.68 -26.57
CA THR A 200 -4.77 -15.52 -25.38
C THR A 200 -4.62 -17.00 -25.71
N ASN A 201 -3.90 -17.75 -24.88
CA ASN A 201 -3.86 -19.21 -24.88
C ASN A 201 -4.85 -19.83 -23.86
N LEU A 202 -5.74 -19.03 -23.28
CA LEU A 202 -6.76 -19.52 -22.37
C LEU A 202 -8.02 -19.93 -23.14
N PRO A 203 -8.49 -21.18 -22.97
CA PRO A 203 -9.73 -21.61 -23.62
C PRO A 203 -10.93 -20.87 -23.04
N LEU A 204 -11.97 -20.72 -23.86
CA LEU A 204 -13.27 -20.15 -23.48
C LEU A 204 -13.21 -18.67 -23.04
N ALA A 205 -12.13 -17.97 -23.33
CA ALA A 205 -12.09 -16.52 -23.22
C ALA A 205 -12.89 -15.88 -24.37
N GLU A 206 -13.55 -14.77 -24.10
CA GLU A 206 -14.36 -14.05 -25.10
C GLU A 206 -13.99 -12.57 -25.11
N ALA A 207 -14.19 -11.93 -26.26
CA ALA A 207 -14.10 -10.48 -26.41
C ALA A 207 -15.36 -9.91 -27.04
N THR A 208 -15.89 -8.85 -26.45
CA THR A 208 -17.01 -8.08 -26.99
C THR A 208 -16.63 -6.61 -27.11
N VAL A 209 -16.93 -6.00 -28.27
CA VAL A 209 -16.83 -4.54 -28.42
C VAL A 209 -18.04 -3.92 -27.75
N GLU A 210 -17.82 -3.19 -26.67
CA GLU A 210 -18.87 -2.63 -25.83
C GLU A 210 -19.06 -1.14 -26.12
N ASP A 211 -19.93 -0.83 -27.09
CA ASP A 211 -20.30 0.56 -27.42
C ASP A 211 -20.87 1.32 -26.22
N HIS A 212 -21.54 0.61 -25.32
CA HIS A 212 -22.08 1.16 -24.09
C HIS A 212 -21.00 1.54 -23.05
N LEU A 213 -19.73 1.25 -23.32
CA LEU A 213 -18.59 1.61 -22.47
C LEU A 213 -17.64 2.61 -23.12
N ALA A 214 -18.09 3.25 -24.20
CA ALA A 214 -17.39 4.31 -24.88
C ALA A 214 -16.85 5.38 -23.92
N THR A 215 -15.52 5.49 -23.87
CA THR A 215 -14.81 6.43 -22.98
C THR A 215 -14.75 7.84 -23.53
N SER A 216 -15.32 8.08 -24.73
CA SER A 216 -15.25 9.29 -25.57
C SER A 216 -13.96 9.53 -26.35
N SER A 217 -12.98 8.64 -26.28
CA SER A 217 -11.93 8.58 -27.30
C SER A 217 -12.51 8.14 -28.65
N ASP A 218 -11.66 8.24 -29.67
CA ASP A 218 -11.84 7.68 -31.00
C ASP A 218 -11.57 6.17 -31.07
N HIS A 219 -11.55 5.47 -29.94
CA HIS A 219 -11.54 4.01 -29.87
C HIS A 219 -12.81 3.50 -29.19
N PHE A 220 -13.18 2.26 -29.47
CA PHE A 220 -14.20 1.51 -28.73
C PHE A 220 -13.56 0.77 -27.56
N THR A 221 -14.38 0.46 -26.57
CA THR A 221 -13.95 -0.32 -25.42
C THR A 221 -14.11 -1.80 -25.74
N LEU A 222 -13.07 -2.59 -25.50
CA LEU A 222 -13.13 -4.05 -25.60
C LEU A 222 -13.32 -4.64 -24.19
N SER A 223 -14.37 -5.44 -24.02
CA SER A 223 -14.64 -6.20 -22.81
C SER A 223 -14.16 -7.62 -23.02
N LEU A 224 -13.25 -8.09 -22.15
CA LEU A 224 -12.74 -9.45 -22.19
C LEU A 224 -13.22 -10.21 -20.95
N THR A 225 -13.67 -11.43 -21.14
CA THR A 225 -14.16 -12.31 -20.07
C THR A 225 -13.38 -13.61 -20.02
N PHE A 226 -13.02 -14.05 -18.81
CA PHE A 226 -12.31 -15.31 -18.60
C PHE A 226 -13.05 -16.18 -17.58
N PRO A 227 -13.43 -17.43 -17.92
CA PRO A 227 -14.25 -18.28 -17.08
C PRO A 227 -13.54 -18.91 -15.87
N GLU A 228 -12.21 -18.95 -15.87
CA GLU A 228 -11.46 -19.62 -14.81
C GLU A 228 -10.20 -18.88 -14.41
N ILE A 229 -10.28 -18.12 -13.31
CA ILE A 229 -9.09 -17.75 -12.56
C ILE A 229 -8.92 -18.75 -11.42
N ARG A 230 -7.71 -19.29 -11.27
CA ARG A 230 -7.33 -19.99 -10.04
C ARG A 230 -7.65 -19.08 -8.86
N SER A 231 -8.54 -19.52 -7.97
CA SER A 231 -8.80 -18.79 -6.72
C SER A 231 -7.55 -18.89 -5.86
N THR A 232 -6.88 -17.76 -5.63
CA THR A 232 -5.84 -17.70 -4.61
C THR A 232 -6.49 -17.80 -3.23
N PRO A 233 -5.82 -18.42 -2.24
CA PRO A 233 -6.29 -18.42 -0.86
C PRO A 233 -6.58 -16.97 -0.45
N THR A 234 -7.83 -16.69 -0.05
CA THR A 234 -8.19 -15.35 0.39
C THR A 234 -7.42 -15.08 1.68
N GLN A 235 -6.57 -14.05 1.71
CA GLN A 235 -5.96 -13.61 2.97
C GLN A 235 -7.09 -13.31 3.97
N SER A 236 -6.98 -13.82 5.20
CA SER A 236 -7.95 -13.55 6.25
C SER A 236 -8.11 -12.03 6.42
N ALA A 237 -9.35 -11.55 6.27
CA ALA A 237 -9.63 -10.13 6.43
C ALA A 237 -9.40 -9.72 7.89
N LYS A 238 -8.64 -8.64 8.12
CA LYS A 238 -8.48 -8.06 9.46
C LYS A 238 -9.87 -7.74 10.03
N ILE A 239 -10.17 -8.19 11.25
CA ILE A 239 -11.47 -7.92 11.88
C ILE A 239 -11.45 -6.52 12.49
N ARG A 240 -12.56 -5.80 12.38
CA ARG A 240 -12.71 -4.46 12.92
C ARG A 240 -13.94 -4.38 13.82
N VAL A 241 -13.76 -3.65 14.91
CA VAL A 241 -14.80 -3.23 15.85
C VAL A 241 -14.85 -1.71 15.76
N THR A 242 -15.94 -1.16 15.23
CA THR A 242 -16.02 0.25 14.84
C THR A 242 -17.33 0.93 15.21
N THR A 243 -18.45 0.24 15.19
CA THR A 243 -19.75 0.82 15.59
C THR A 243 -19.90 0.78 17.10
N GLU A 244 -20.76 1.63 17.65
CA GLU A 244 -21.04 1.66 19.09
C GLU A 244 -21.56 0.31 19.59
N ASP A 245 -22.45 -0.35 18.84
CA ASP A 245 -22.95 -1.69 19.18
C ASP A 245 -21.85 -2.77 19.16
N GLU A 246 -20.93 -2.71 18.18
CA GLU A 246 -19.79 -3.63 18.10
C GLU A 246 -18.87 -3.41 19.31
N VAL A 247 -18.62 -2.16 19.70
CA VAL A 247 -17.80 -1.81 20.87
C VAL A 247 -18.47 -2.27 22.16
N LYS A 248 -19.79 -2.06 22.32
CA LYS A 248 -20.54 -2.51 23.50
C LYS A 248 -20.44 -4.03 23.67
N ARG A 249 -20.70 -4.79 22.59
CA ARG A 249 -20.56 -6.25 22.60
C ARG A 249 -19.13 -6.69 22.92
N PHE A 250 -18.13 -5.99 22.39
CA PHE A 250 -16.73 -6.24 22.71
C PHE A 250 -16.46 -6.06 24.21
N VAL A 251 -16.97 -5.00 24.84
CA VAL A 251 -16.83 -4.75 26.29
C VAL A 251 -17.49 -5.86 27.10
N GLU A 252 -18.73 -6.26 26.78
CA GLU A 252 -19.45 -7.34 27.48
C GLU A 252 -18.69 -8.68 27.44
N ILE A 253 -18.09 -9.03 26.29
CA ILE A 253 -17.30 -10.27 26.16
C ILE A 253 -16.01 -10.19 26.98
N VAL A 254 -15.34 -9.03 26.98
CA VAL A 254 -14.12 -8.84 27.79
C VAL A 254 -14.44 -8.90 29.27
N GLU A 255 -15.56 -8.34 29.72
CA GLU A 255 -16.00 -8.38 31.12
C GLU A 255 -16.22 -9.81 31.61
N LEU A 256 -16.90 -10.64 30.81
CA LEU A 256 -17.11 -12.06 31.11
C LEU A 256 -15.79 -12.84 31.21
N GLY A 257 -14.89 -12.64 30.24
CA GLY A 257 -13.62 -13.37 30.17
C GLY A 257 -12.52 -12.84 31.09
N ALA A 258 -12.66 -11.63 31.65
CA ALA A 258 -11.66 -11.06 32.56
C ALA A 258 -11.49 -11.87 33.86
N THR A 259 -12.52 -12.64 34.24
CA THR A 259 -12.48 -13.55 35.40
C THR A 259 -11.47 -14.69 35.25
N GLU A 260 -11.09 -15.05 34.03
CA GLU A 260 -10.14 -16.12 33.72
C GLU A 260 -8.68 -15.62 33.64
N ILE A 261 -8.43 -14.32 33.83
CA ILE A 261 -7.07 -13.77 33.75
C ILE A 261 -6.24 -14.30 34.95
N PRO A 262 -5.09 -14.94 34.71
CA PRO A 262 -4.24 -15.49 35.77
C PRO A 262 -3.87 -14.45 36.82
N VAL A 263 -3.77 -14.87 38.08
CA VAL A 263 -3.35 -14.00 39.19
C VAL A 263 -1.84 -14.10 39.46
N THR A 264 -1.21 -15.22 39.09
CA THR A 264 0.22 -15.49 39.24
C THR A 264 1.05 -14.68 38.24
N ASP A 265 2.12 -14.05 38.73
CA ASP A 265 2.89 -13.03 38.01
C ASP A 265 4.37 -12.94 38.46
N SER A 266 4.89 -13.97 39.11
CA SER A 266 6.17 -13.93 39.84
C SER A 266 7.36 -14.50 39.07
N THR A 267 7.12 -15.30 38.02
CA THR A 267 8.18 -15.84 37.16
C THR A 267 8.08 -15.32 35.72
N PRO A 268 9.18 -15.31 34.93
CA PRO A 268 9.12 -14.94 33.51
C PRO A 268 8.09 -15.73 32.70
N LYS A 269 7.88 -17.02 33.04
CA LYS A 269 6.89 -17.87 32.40
C LYS A 269 5.46 -17.44 32.74
N GLU A 270 5.19 -17.14 34.01
CA GLU A 270 3.88 -16.62 34.44
C GLU A 270 3.57 -15.25 33.80
N LEU A 271 4.59 -14.41 33.60
CA LEU A 271 4.43 -13.14 32.88
C LEU A 271 4.10 -13.33 31.39
N ASP A 272 4.74 -14.30 30.74
CA ASP A 272 4.39 -14.69 29.37
C ASP A 272 2.94 -15.20 29.29
N GLU A 273 2.51 -16.02 30.26
CA GLU A 273 1.14 -16.55 30.35
C GLU A 273 0.12 -15.43 30.62
N LEU A 274 0.39 -14.51 31.55
CA LEU A 274 -0.48 -13.37 31.83
C LEU A 274 -0.64 -12.45 30.61
N ALA A 275 0.46 -12.14 29.91
CA ALA A 275 0.42 -11.35 28.68
C ALA A 275 -0.36 -12.09 27.58
N SER A 276 -0.15 -13.41 27.44
CA SER A 276 -0.86 -14.24 26.46
C SER A 276 -2.36 -14.26 26.74
N SER A 277 -2.78 -14.44 28.00
CA SER A 277 -4.20 -14.43 28.38
C SER A 277 -4.87 -13.10 28.07
N LEU A 278 -4.21 -11.97 28.34
CA LEU A 278 -4.72 -10.65 27.98
C LEU A 278 -4.89 -10.49 26.46
N VAL A 279 -3.86 -10.83 25.68
CA VAL A 279 -3.91 -10.73 24.21
C VAL A 279 -4.97 -11.67 23.63
N ASN A 280 -5.07 -12.90 24.13
CA ASN A 280 -6.03 -13.90 23.67
C ASN A 280 -7.47 -13.50 24.00
N LEU A 281 -7.73 -12.98 25.21
CA LEU A 281 -9.03 -12.45 25.60
C LEU A 281 -9.48 -11.33 24.63
N LEU A 282 -8.63 -10.33 24.44
CA LEU A 282 -8.94 -9.19 23.59
C LEU A 282 -9.12 -9.60 22.12
N THR A 283 -8.27 -10.49 21.61
CA THR A 283 -8.35 -10.98 20.23
C THR A 283 -9.62 -11.82 20.01
N SER A 284 -10.00 -12.66 20.97
CA SER A 284 -11.21 -13.47 20.91
C SER A 284 -12.46 -12.59 20.98
N ALA A 285 -12.46 -11.59 21.85
CA ALA A 285 -13.54 -10.61 21.94
C ALA A 285 -13.69 -9.80 20.64
N VAL A 286 -12.59 -9.36 20.02
CA VAL A 286 -12.64 -8.69 18.70
C VAL A 286 -13.21 -9.62 17.63
N LYS A 287 -12.79 -10.88 17.58
CA LYS A 287 -13.31 -11.88 16.62
C LYS A 287 -14.80 -12.12 16.78
N ALA A 288 -15.29 -12.18 18.02
CA ALA A 288 -16.69 -12.45 18.33
C ALA A 288 -17.59 -11.22 18.16
N ALA A 289 -17.09 -10.02 18.48
CA ALA A 289 -17.88 -8.79 18.41
C ALA A 289 -17.86 -8.12 17.04
N GLY A 290 -16.72 -8.21 16.35
CA GLY A 290 -16.42 -7.43 15.15
C GLY A 290 -16.84 -8.07 13.84
N ARG A 291 -16.51 -7.36 12.75
CA ARG A 291 -16.77 -7.79 11.37
C ARG A 291 -15.50 -7.79 10.53
N PRO A 292 -15.41 -8.64 9.49
CA PRO A 292 -14.31 -8.59 8.53
C PRO A 292 -14.17 -7.19 7.90
N ALA A 293 -12.96 -6.63 7.90
CA ALA A 293 -12.69 -5.40 7.17
C ALA A 293 -12.86 -5.66 5.66
N ARG A 294 -13.67 -4.83 5.02
CA ARG A 294 -13.77 -4.84 3.55
C ARG A 294 -12.47 -4.27 2.96
N LYS A 295 -11.62 -5.15 2.43
CA LYS A 295 -10.49 -4.81 1.53
C LYS A 295 -11.03 -4.52 0.12
N GLY A 296 -12.00 -3.61 0.02
CA GLY A 296 -12.70 -3.30 -1.23
C GLY A 296 -12.39 -1.89 -1.72
N GLY A 297 -12.31 -1.75 -3.03
CA GLY A 297 -12.33 -0.48 -3.72
C GLY A 297 -13.52 0.41 -3.30
N ARG A 298 -13.31 1.71 -3.23
CA ARG A 298 -14.40 2.69 -2.99
C ARG A 298 -14.84 3.30 -4.32
N PRO A 299 -16.14 3.64 -4.48
CA PRO A 299 -16.58 4.41 -5.62
C PRO A 299 -15.88 5.79 -5.62
N ALA A 300 -15.70 6.38 -6.81
CA ALA A 300 -15.21 7.74 -6.92
C ALA A 300 -16.21 8.72 -6.26
N PRO A 301 -15.82 9.49 -5.25
CA PRO A 301 -16.74 10.40 -4.55
C PRO A 301 -17.21 11.58 -5.41
N TRP A 302 -16.54 11.83 -6.54
CA TRP A 302 -16.90 12.87 -7.50
C TRP A 302 -17.78 12.35 -8.66
N TRP A 303 -18.02 11.04 -8.74
CA TRP A 303 -18.90 10.45 -9.75
C TRP A 303 -20.36 10.53 -9.26
N THR A 304 -21.06 11.58 -9.67
CA THR A 304 -22.45 11.85 -9.26
C THR A 304 -23.46 11.10 -10.13
N GLU A 305 -24.72 11.07 -9.70
CA GLU A 305 -25.84 10.57 -10.53
C GLU A 305 -25.92 11.30 -11.87
N GLU A 306 -25.77 12.63 -11.87
CA GLU A 306 -25.69 13.43 -13.10
C GLU A 306 -24.55 12.98 -14.04
N CYS A 307 -23.39 12.56 -13.50
CA CYS A 307 -22.33 12.00 -14.33
C CYS A 307 -22.74 10.66 -14.95
N ALA A 308 -23.44 9.81 -14.20
CA ALA A 308 -23.95 8.53 -14.68
C ALA A 308 -25.01 8.74 -15.77
N ASP A 309 -25.93 9.68 -15.59
CA ASP A 309 -27.01 9.98 -16.53
C ASP A 309 -26.47 10.51 -17.86
N VAL A 310 -25.55 11.48 -17.81
CA VAL A 310 -24.97 12.05 -19.03
C VAL A 310 -24.04 11.05 -19.72
N ALA A 311 -23.38 10.17 -18.96
CA ALA A 311 -22.67 9.03 -19.54
C ALA A 311 -23.64 8.07 -20.26
N ALA A 312 -24.80 7.77 -19.65
CA ALA A 312 -25.84 6.93 -20.24
C ALA A 312 -26.41 7.55 -21.54
N ALA A 313 -26.70 8.86 -21.51
CA ALA A 313 -27.17 9.60 -22.67
C ALA A 313 -26.14 9.62 -23.81
N PHE A 314 -24.87 9.89 -23.51
CA PHE A 314 -23.80 9.84 -24.50
C PHE A 314 -23.69 8.46 -25.16
N ARG A 315 -23.77 7.38 -24.38
CA ARG A 315 -23.76 6.01 -24.91
C ARG A 315 -24.96 5.73 -25.80
N ALA A 316 -26.15 6.18 -25.40
CA ALA A 316 -27.37 6.00 -26.19
C ALA A 316 -27.26 6.67 -27.57
N VAL A 317 -26.78 7.92 -27.60
CA VAL A 317 -26.55 8.65 -28.86
C VAL A 317 -25.48 7.98 -29.72
N ARG A 318 -24.40 7.48 -29.12
CA ARG A 318 -23.33 6.76 -29.85
C ARG A 318 -23.82 5.46 -30.46
N ARG A 319 -24.67 4.68 -29.78
CA ARG A 319 -25.27 3.44 -30.32
C ARG A 319 -26.11 3.69 -31.58
N SER A 320 -26.83 4.82 -31.63
CA SER A 320 -27.60 5.19 -32.81
C SER A 320 -26.73 5.62 -34.00
N TYR A 321 -25.47 5.99 -33.76
CA TYR A 321 -24.53 6.49 -34.75
C TYR A 321 -23.11 5.91 -34.54
N PRO A 322 -22.91 4.61 -34.81
CA PRO A 322 -21.68 3.89 -34.44
C PRO A 322 -20.41 4.44 -35.11
N LEU A 323 -20.51 5.03 -36.30
CA LEU A 323 -19.39 5.69 -36.97
C LEU A 323 -18.97 7.02 -36.32
N GLY A 324 -19.67 7.52 -35.30
CA GLY A 324 -19.20 8.58 -34.40
C GLY A 324 -19.04 10.01 -34.99
N PHE A 325 -19.16 10.20 -36.30
CA PHE A 325 -19.02 11.50 -36.98
C PHE A 325 -20.29 12.36 -36.97
N ASN A 326 -21.33 11.93 -36.28
CA ASN A 326 -22.58 12.70 -36.17
C ASN A 326 -22.44 13.89 -35.19
N GLN A 327 -23.01 15.04 -35.54
CA GLN A 327 -23.05 16.25 -34.72
C GLN A 327 -23.66 16.01 -33.31
N ASP A 328 -24.64 15.11 -33.21
CA ASP A 328 -25.28 14.71 -31.95
C ASP A 328 -24.29 13.96 -31.05
N VAL A 329 -23.49 13.05 -31.61
CA VAL A 329 -22.45 12.32 -30.88
C VAL A 329 -21.39 13.29 -30.37
N GLN A 330 -20.96 14.27 -31.17
CA GLN A 330 -20.00 15.28 -30.75
C GLN A 330 -20.58 16.21 -29.67
N THR A 331 -21.87 16.53 -29.76
CA THR A 331 -22.56 17.36 -28.76
C THR A 331 -22.71 16.62 -27.43
N ALA A 332 -23.17 15.38 -27.46
CA ALA A 332 -23.26 14.52 -26.29
C ALA A 332 -21.88 14.26 -25.65
N LYS A 333 -20.84 14.06 -26.47
CA LYS A 333 -19.44 13.96 -26.00
C LYS A 333 -18.98 15.21 -25.24
N ARG A 334 -19.23 16.41 -25.81
CA ARG A 334 -18.87 17.68 -25.17
C ARG A 334 -19.62 17.90 -23.87
N ASP A 335 -20.92 17.58 -23.84
CA ASP A 335 -21.74 17.69 -22.64
C ASP A 335 -21.26 16.75 -21.54
N PHE A 336 -21.04 15.48 -21.89
CA PHE A 336 -20.46 14.48 -20.99
C PHE A 336 -19.15 14.97 -20.37
N HIS A 337 -18.21 15.46 -21.18
CA HIS A 337 -16.95 16.00 -20.65
C HIS A 337 -17.16 17.20 -19.74
N ARG A 338 -18.08 18.09 -20.09
CA ARG A 338 -18.39 19.29 -19.30
C ARG A 338 -18.90 18.91 -17.91
N VAL A 339 -19.83 17.96 -17.84
CA VAL A 339 -20.43 17.49 -16.57
C VAL A 339 -19.39 16.79 -15.70
N VAL A 340 -18.62 15.84 -16.24
CA VAL A 340 -17.55 15.15 -15.48
C VAL A 340 -16.51 16.13 -14.95
N ARG A 341 -16.04 17.07 -15.80
CA ARG A 341 -15.07 18.11 -15.38
C ARG A 341 -15.64 19.00 -14.29
N ARG A 342 -16.92 19.39 -14.39
CA ARG A 342 -17.60 20.24 -13.40
C ARG A 342 -17.77 19.51 -12.08
N ALA A 343 -18.29 18.28 -12.08
CA ALA A 343 -18.50 17.48 -10.89
C ALA A 343 -17.20 17.24 -10.13
N LYS A 344 -16.13 16.84 -10.83
CA LYS A 344 -14.81 16.63 -10.24
C LYS A 344 -14.21 17.92 -9.67
N ARG A 345 -14.30 19.04 -10.40
CA ARG A 345 -13.83 20.34 -9.89
C ARG A 345 -14.61 20.80 -8.67
N LYS A 346 -15.94 20.61 -8.67
CA LYS A 346 -16.79 20.94 -7.53
C LYS A 346 -16.42 20.12 -6.30
N TYR A 347 -16.29 18.80 -6.43
CA TYR A 347 -15.86 17.93 -5.33
C TYR A 347 -14.55 18.39 -4.69
N TRP A 348 -13.51 18.66 -5.50
CA TRP A 348 -12.23 19.11 -4.96
C TRP A 348 -12.31 20.49 -4.32
N ARG A 349 -13.11 21.41 -4.88
CA ARG A 349 -13.34 22.73 -4.29
C ARG A 349 -14.02 22.60 -2.93
N ASP A 350 -15.15 21.91 -2.88
CA ASP A 350 -15.93 21.70 -1.65
C ASP A 350 -15.07 21.00 -0.57
N LEU A 351 -14.22 20.06 -0.96
CA LEU A 351 -13.29 19.38 -0.05
C LEU A 351 -12.23 20.34 0.52
N ILE A 352 -11.65 21.20 -0.31
CA ILE A 352 -10.67 22.21 0.14
C ILE A 352 -11.36 23.24 1.04
N ASP A 353 -12.56 23.69 0.68
CA ASP A 353 -13.35 24.65 1.44
C ASP A 353 -13.76 24.10 2.82
N SER A 354 -13.85 22.76 2.96
CA SER A 354 -14.12 22.10 4.25
C SER A 354 -12.96 22.13 5.25
N PHE A 355 -11.76 22.58 4.85
CA PHE A 355 -10.59 22.58 5.72
C PHE A 355 -10.60 23.74 6.71
N SER A 356 -10.90 23.45 7.98
CA SER A 356 -11.03 24.44 9.05
C SER A 356 -9.88 24.43 10.08
N SER A 357 -8.88 23.56 9.93
CA SER A 357 -7.78 23.42 10.90
C SER A 357 -6.42 23.23 10.24
N SER A 358 -5.34 23.58 10.95
CA SER A 358 -3.96 23.32 10.51
C SER A 358 -3.74 21.84 10.16
N SER A 359 -4.37 20.92 10.89
CA SER A 359 -4.31 19.48 10.60
C SER A 359 -4.90 19.13 9.23
N ALA A 360 -5.97 19.81 8.81
CA ALA A 360 -6.59 19.63 7.51
C ALA A 360 -5.71 20.20 6.38
N VAL A 361 -5.06 21.35 6.61
CA VAL A 361 -4.09 21.92 5.67
C VAL A 361 -2.89 20.98 5.46
N PHE A 362 -2.36 20.38 6.53
CA PHE A 362 -1.29 19.38 6.40
C PHE A 362 -1.72 18.13 5.61
N LYS A 363 -2.99 17.70 5.72
CA LYS A 363 -3.54 16.63 4.87
C LYS A 363 -3.52 17.05 3.39
N ALA A 364 -3.90 18.28 3.08
CA ALA A 364 -3.87 18.82 1.72
C ALA A 364 -2.45 18.87 1.14
N VAL A 365 -1.49 19.38 1.92
CA VAL A 365 -0.07 19.43 1.53
C VAL A 365 0.47 18.02 1.27
N ARG A 366 0.06 17.04 2.08
CA ARG A 366 0.43 15.64 1.85
C ARG A 366 -0.11 15.13 0.52
N TRP A 367 -1.35 15.44 0.15
CA TRP A 367 -1.89 15.06 -1.16
C TRP A 367 -1.14 15.69 -2.33
N LEU A 368 -0.74 16.96 -2.20
CA LEU A 368 0.04 17.66 -3.23
C LEU A 368 1.48 17.12 -3.37
N LYS A 369 2.07 16.65 -2.26
CA LYS A 369 3.44 16.12 -2.21
C LYS A 369 3.52 14.61 -2.34
N SER A 370 2.40 13.89 -2.37
CA SER A 370 2.42 12.44 -2.54
C SER A 370 3.02 12.11 -3.90
N PRO A 371 3.99 11.16 -3.97
CA PRO A 371 4.28 10.49 -5.23
C PRO A 371 2.95 9.94 -5.77
N GLY A 372 2.78 9.90 -7.09
CA GLY A 372 1.57 9.33 -7.68
C GLY A 372 1.28 7.95 -7.09
N ALA A 373 -0.01 7.58 -7.02
CA ALA A 373 -0.48 6.37 -6.35
C ALA A 373 -0.18 5.10 -7.17
N PHE A 374 1.10 4.86 -7.47
CA PHE A 374 1.59 3.73 -8.23
C PHE A 374 1.96 2.57 -7.31
N GLN A 375 1.69 1.36 -7.76
CA GLN A 375 2.23 0.17 -7.14
C GLN A 375 3.75 0.11 -7.38
N PRO A 376 4.54 -0.37 -6.40
CA PRO A 376 5.99 -0.39 -6.54
C PRO A 376 6.45 -1.34 -7.65
N PRO A 377 7.49 -0.97 -8.40
CA PRO A 377 8.08 -1.83 -9.43
C PRO A 377 8.71 -3.10 -8.82
N PRO A 378 9.20 -4.04 -9.65
CA PRO A 378 10.13 -5.07 -9.22
C PRO A 378 11.28 -4.49 -8.37
N LEU A 379 11.65 -5.21 -7.30
CA LEU A 379 12.76 -4.82 -6.44
C LEU A 379 14.07 -5.39 -7.01
N GLN A 380 15.15 -4.64 -6.95
CA GLN A 380 16.48 -5.04 -7.42
C GLN A 380 17.45 -5.05 -6.25
N VAL A 381 18.10 -6.19 -6.02
CA VAL A 381 19.17 -6.36 -5.02
C VAL A 381 20.31 -7.13 -5.68
N ASP A 382 21.52 -6.56 -5.70
CA ASP A 382 22.73 -7.21 -6.22
C ASP A 382 22.54 -7.89 -7.60
N ASN A 383 21.88 -7.18 -8.53
CA ASN A 383 21.52 -7.61 -9.89
C ASN A 383 20.43 -8.71 -9.98
N VAL A 384 19.81 -9.11 -8.87
CA VAL A 384 18.65 -10.00 -8.85
C VAL A 384 17.37 -9.18 -8.80
N VAL A 385 16.41 -9.51 -9.67
CA VAL A 385 15.09 -8.87 -9.74
C VAL A 385 14.06 -9.72 -9.01
N TYR A 386 13.36 -9.12 -8.05
CA TYR A 386 12.28 -9.73 -7.27
C TYR A 386 10.94 -9.13 -7.67
N GLU A 387 10.07 -9.95 -8.26
CA GLU A 387 8.84 -9.50 -8.87
C GLU A 387 7.61 -9.71 -7.97
N THR A 388 7.54 -10.84 -7.26
CA THR A 388 6.41 -11.18 -6.38
C THR A 388 6.45 -10.38 -5.07
N GLN A 389 5.29 -10.05 -4.50
CA GLN A 389 5.23 -9.38 -3.18
C GLN A 389 5.98 -10.15 -2.08
N MET A 390 5.91 -11.48 -2.09
CA MET A 390 6.55 -12.33 -1.08
C MET A 390 8.07 -12.24 -1.20
N ASP A 391 8.60 -12.36 -2.42
CA ASP A 391 10.04 -12.32 -2.64
C ASP A 391 10.61 -10.93 -2.39
N LYS A 392 9.88 -9.87 -2.78
CA LYS A 392 10.19 -8.48 -2.40
C LYS A 392 10.26 -8.33 -0.88
N GLY A 393 9.29 -8.88 -0.16
CA GLY A 393 9.26 -8.85 1.30
C GLY A 393 10.48 -9.53 1.93
N ASN A 394 10.85 -10.71 1.42
CA ASN A 394 12.02 -11.45 1.87
C ASN A 394 13.33 -10.71 1.57
N ALA A 395 13.48 -10.19 0.35
CA ALA A 395 14.65 -9.42 -0.06
C ALA A 395 14.81 -8.13 0.76
N LEU A 396 13.71 -7.41 1.02
CA LEU A 396 13.72 -6.25 1.91
C LEU A 396 14.08 -6.63 3.35
N ARG A 397 13.53 -7.74 3.88
CA ARG A 397 13.88 -8.24 5.22
C ARG A 397 15.38 -8.47 5.34
N GLN A 398 15.95 -9.24 4.42
CA GLN A 398 17.38 -9.54 4.40
C GLN A 398 18.24 -8.27 4.28
N ALA A 399 17.91 -7.39 3.33
CA ALA A 399 18.69 -6.17 3.07
C ALA A 399 18.57 -5.08 4.14
N THR A 400 17.52 -5.11 4.97
CA THR A 400 17.26 -4.07 5.98
C THR A 400 17.44 -4.52 7.42
N LEU A 401 17.06 -5.75 7.75
CA LEU A 401 17.03 -6.26 9.13
C LEU A 401 18.15 -7.26 9.44
N GLU A 402 18.73 -7.94 8.44
CA GLU A 402 19.74 -8.99 8.63
C GLU A 402 21.16 -8.51 8.29
N ARG A 403 21.44 -7.20 8.47
CA ARG A 403 22.75 -6.60 8.12
C ARG A 403 23.88 -6.95 9.07
N ARG A 404 23.53 -7.36 10.29
CA ARG A 404 24.46 -7.67 11.37
C ARG A 404 24.11 -9.01 11.94
N THR A 405 25.14 -9.73 12.35
CA THR A 405 24.99 -11.06 12.94
C THR A 405 25.53 -11.06 14.37
N ALA A 406 25.30 -12.17 15.09
CA ALA A 406 25.79 -12.30 16.46
C ALA A 406 27.33 -12.22 16.53
N GLU A 407 28.02 -12.59 15.45
CA GLU A 407 29.48 -12.52 15.30
C GLU A 407 30.02 -11.08 15.26
N ASP A 408 29.20 -10.08 14.89
CA ASP A 408 29.60 -8.66 14.93
C ASP A 408 29.60 -8.10 16.37
N ASP A 409 28.89 -8.74 17.30
CA ASP A 409 28.68 -8.27 18.66
C ASP A 409 29.70 -8.85 19.65
N ILE A 410 29.75 -8.31 20.87
CA ILE A 410 30.54 -8.89 21.96
C ILE A 410 29.88 -10.18 22.46
N THR A 411 30.68 -11.16 22.89
CA THR A 411 30.17 -12.47 23.31
C THR A 411 29.47 -12.41 24.68
N ASN A 412 30.01 -11.64 25.63
CA ASN A 412 29.49 -11.60 27.00
C ASN A 412 29.13 -10.16 27.43
N PRO A 413 27.83 -9.77 27.40
CA PRO A 413 27.39 -8.47 27.90
C PRO A 413 27.42 -8.36 29.43
N TRP A 414 27.52 -9.48 30.13
CA TRP A 414 27.49 -9.59 31.59
C TRP A 414 28.89 -9.65 32.21
N MET A 415 29.93 -9.26 31.46
CA MET A 415 31.26 -9.12 32.02
C MET A 415 31.28 -8.13 33.22
N PRO A 416 32.21 -8.29 34.17
CA PRO A 416 32.32 -7.38 35.31
C PRO A 416 32.52 -5.94 34.86
N VAL A 417 31.72 -5.02 35.41
CA VAL A 417 31.84 -3.58 35.15
C VAL A 417 31.87 -2.83 36.48
N THR A 418 32.58 -1.71 36.51
CA THR A 418 32.50 -0.75 37.61
C THR A 418 31.63 0.43 37.14
N PRO A 419 30.35 0.51 37.54
CA PRO A 419 29.47 1.57 37.10
C PRO A 419 30.00 2.92 37.59
N ARG A 420 29.88 3.97 36.76
CA ARG A 420 30.31 5.32 37.16
C ARG A 420 29.59 5.83 38.40
N ARG A 421 28.30 5.52 38.51
CA ARG A 421 27.43 5.76 39.66
C ARG A 421 26.15 4.91 39.51
N PRO A 422 25.53 4.45 40.60
CA PRO A 422 24.22 3.82 40.51
C PRO A 422 23.15 4.84 40.12
N ILE A 423 22.25 4.47 39.22
CA ILE A 423 21.11 5.28 38.80
C ILE A 423 19.85 4.72 39.48
N PRO A 424 19.20 5.48 40.38
CA PRO A 424 17.93 5.07 40.96
C PRO A 424 16.86 4.90 39.88
N PHE A 425 16.14 3.78 39.94
CA PHE A 425 15.00 3.50 39.05
C PHE A 425 13.91 2.78 39.86
N PRO A 426 12.87 3.50 40.32
CA PRO A 426 11.80 2.91 41.12
C PRO A 426 11.07 1.80 40.37
N ALA A 427 10.72 0.74 41.09
CA ALA A 427 9.95 -0.39 40.57
C ALA A 427 8.44 -0.11 40.55
N GLU A 428 7.94 0.61 41.55
CA GLU A 428 6.51 0.87 41.73
C GLU A 428 5.94 1.62 40.54
N ILE A 429 4.77 1.20 40.05
CA ILE A 429 4.08 1.87 38.94
C ILE A 429 2.64 2.24 39.32
N SER A 430 2.32 3.53 39.22
CA SER A 430 0.97 4.05 39.50
C SER A 430 -0.01 3.70 38.38
N MET A 431 -1.31 3.70 38.70
CA MET A 431 -2.35 3.41 37.72
C MET A 431 -2.42 4.50 36.63
N GLU A 432 -2.24 5.76 37.03
CA GLU A 432 -2.23 6.92 36.14
C GLU A 432 -1.07 6.84 35.14
N GLU A 433 0.11 6.41 35.60
CA GLU A 433 1.28 6.28 34.74
C GLU A 433 1.09 5.19 33.68
N VAL A 434 0.59 4.02 34.07
CA VAL A 434 0.31 2.92 33.13
C VAL A 434 -0.79 3.31 32.15
N GLN A 435 -1.84 3.97 32.62
CA GLN A 435 -2.92 4.47 31.77
C GLN A 435 -2.39 5.51 30.78
N TYR A 436 -1.59 6.47 31.24
CA TYR A 436 -1.00 7.50 30.39
C TYR A 436 0.02 6.93 29.40
N ALA A 437 0.76 5.89 29.77
CA ALA A 437 1.67 5.17 28.88
C ALA A 437 0.92 4.36 27.82
N THR A 438 -0.26 3.81 28.13
CA THR A 438 -0.97 2.90 27.23
C THR A 438 -2.01 3.62 26.37
N LEU A 439 -2.79 4.54 26.94
CA LEU A 439 -3.96 5.15 26.31
C LEU A 439 -3.73 6.55 25.76
N SER A 440 -2.93 7.39 26.44
CA SER A 440 -2.75 8.80 26.07
C SER A 440 -1.76 8.99 24.91
N THR A 441 -1.89 8.16 23.89
CA THR A 441 -1.13 8.22 22.66
C THR A 441 -2.04 8.56 21.50
N GLY A 442 -1.48 9.20 20.46
CA GLY A 442 -2.22 9.31 19.20
C GLY A 442 -2.61 7.92 18.71
N ASN A 443 -3.58 7.85 17.80
CA ASN A 443 -4.11 6.58 17.31
C ASN A 443 -3.02 5.78 16.54
N THR A 444 -2.23 4.99 17.27
CA THR A 444 -1.15 4.17 16.71
C THR A 444 -1.73 2.94 16.02
N SER A 445 -1.08 2.49 14.95
CA SER A 445 -1.49 1.25 14.28
C SER A 445 -1.23 0.05 15.21
N PRO A 446 -2.20 -0.89 15.34
CA PRO A 446 -2.05 -2.09 16.14
C PRO A 446 -1.07 -3.08 15.48
N GLY A 447 -0.64 -4.09 16.23
CA GLY A 447 0.18 -5.20 15.73
C GLY A 447 -0.68 -6.30 15.09
N SER A 448 -0.14 -7.53 15.04
CA SER A 448 -0.84 -8.71 14.51
C SER A 448 -2.10 -9.06 15.31
N ASP A 449 -2.17 -8.67 16.58
CA ASP A 449 -3.35 -8.78 17.46
C ASP A 449 -4.55 -7.90 17.02
N ASN A 450 -4.32 -6.90 16.16
CA ASN A 450 -5.31 -5.92 15.69
C ASN A 450 -6.02 -5.13 16.82
N ILE A 451 -5.46 -5.09 18.04
CA ILE A 451 -6.05 -4.38 19.17
C ILE A 451 -5.61 -2.93 19.17
N THR A 452 -6.53 -2.02 18.87
CA THR A 452 -6.26 -0.57 18.82
C THR A 452 -6.30 0.08 20.20
N VAL A 453 -5.65 1.24 20.36
CA VAL A 453 -5.72 2.07 21.57
C VAL A 453 -7.17 2.39 21.96
N LYS A 454 -8.04 2.68 20.98
CA LYS A 454 -9.48 2.93 21.23
C LYS A 454 -10.21 1.74 21.87
N LEU A 455 -9.84 0.52 21.49
CA LEU A 455 -10.41 -0.68 22.11
C LEU A 455 -9.90 -0.83 23.54
N LEU A 456 -8.61 -0.56 23.78
CA LEU A 456 -8.05 -0.55 25.13
C LEU A 456 -8.71 0.51 26.02
N GLU A 457 -9.01 1.70 25.49
CA GLU A 457 -9.76 2.74 26.20
C GLU A 457 -11.14 2.24 26.64
N ALA A 458 -11.86 1.54 25.76
CA ALA A 458 -13.20 1.03 26.05
C ALA A 458 -13.24 0.01 27.19
N VAL A 459 -12.20 -0.83 27.33
CA VAL A 459 -12.14 -1.89 28.36
C VAL A 459 -11.15 -1.59 29.48
N TRP A 460 -10.60 -0.38 29.56
CA TRP A 460 -9.56 -0.05 30.54
C TRP A 460 -10.00 -0.24 31.98
N HIS A 461 -11.27 0.07 32.27
CA HIS A 461 -11.88 -0.11 33.59
C HIS A 461 -11.93 -1.59 34.02
N ILE A 462 -11.84 -2.53 33.07
CA ILE A 462 -11.84 -3.98 33.29
C ILE A 462 -10.39 -4.49 33.40
N ILE A 463 -9.56 -4.19 32.41
CA ILE A 463 -8.23 -4.81 32.28
C ILE A 463 -7.09 -4.01 32.94
N GLY A 464 -7.32 -2.74 33.28
CA GLY A 464 -6.28 -1.79 33.65
C GLY A 464 -5.43 -2.24 34.85
N THR A 465 -6.07 -2.82 35.86
CA THR A 465 -5.37 -3.37 37.04
C THR A 465 -4.44 -4.53 36.67
N HIS A 466 -4.87 -5.41 35.75
CA HIS A 466 -4.04 -6.52 35.26
C HIS A 466 -2.86 -6.02 34.43
N VAL A 467 -3.07 -5.00 33.59
CA VAL A 467 -2.00 -4.37 32.80
C VAL A 467 -0.98 -3.69 33.70
N ARG A 468 -1.42 -2.95 34.72
CA ARG A 468 -0.53 -2.31 35.71
C ARG A 468 0.35 -3.33 36.41
N ARG A 469 -0.25 -4.41 36.92
CA ARG A 469 0.46 -5.51 37.58
C ARG A 469 1.47 -6.16 36.64
N LEU A 470 1.05 -6.47 35.41
CA LEU A 470 1.94 -7.04 34.39
C LEU A 470 3.16 -6.14 34.16
N PHE A 471 2.96 -4.83 33.95
CA PHE A 471 4.06 -3.90 33.65
C PHE A 471 5.04 -3.76 34.82
N GLU A 472 4.52 -3.64 36.04
CA GLU A 472 5.32 -3.56 37.27
C GLU A 472 6.19 -4.80 37.44
N ARG A 473 5.61 -5.99 37.24
CA ARG A 473 6.37 -7.24 37.34
C ARG A 473 7.37 -7.44 36.22
N CYS A 474 7.03 -7.04 34.99
CA CYS A 474 7.96 -7.06 33.86
C CYS A 474 9.20 -6.22 34.18
N LEU A 475 9.00 -5.02 34.75
CA LEU A 475 10.09 -4.14 35.15
C LEU A 475 10.92 -4.75 36.29
N THR A 476 10.30 -5.22 37.37
CA THR A 476 11.05 -5.77 38.53
C THR A 476 11.84 -7.02 38.18
N THR A 477 11.27 -7.89 37.35
CA THR A 477 11.89 -9.17 36.95
C THR A 477 12.94 -8.95 35.86
N GLY A 478 12.86 -7.86 35.12
CA GLY A 478 13.70 -7.62 33.94
C GLY A 478 13.31 -8.52 32.78
N HIS A 479 12.01 -8.72 32.56
CA HIS A 479 11.48 -9.62 31.54
C HIS A 479 10.50 -8.89 30.62
N HIS A 480 10.75 -8.96 29.32
CA HIS A 480 9.82 -8.51 28.30
C HIS A 480 8.96 -9.70 27.82
N PRO A 481 7.62 -9.67 27.94
CA PRO A 481 6.77 -10.80 27.58
C PRO A 481 6.90 -11.22 26.11
N LYS A 482 6.98 -12.53 25.85
CA LYS A 482 7.10 -13.07 24.49
C LYS A 482 5.99 -12.61 23.52
N PRO A 483 4.69 -12.56 23.91
CA PRO A 483 3.64 -12.09 23.01
C PRO A 483 3.81 -10.64 22.55
N PHE A 484 4.56 -9.82 23.30
CA PHE A 484 4.82 -8.43 22.94
C PHE A 484 6.04 -8.26 22.02
N LYS A 485 6.85 -9.31 21.82
CA LYS A 485 8.01 -9.31 20.91
C LYS A 485 7.63 -9.57 19.45
N GLU A 486 6.42 -10.03 19.19
CA GLU A 486 5.95 -10.28 17.82
C GLU A 486 5.62 -8.96 17.10
N ALA A 487 6.19 -8.77 15.91
CA ALA A 487 5.98 -7.58 15.09
C ALA A 487 5.52 -7.93 13.67
N GLU A 488 4.46 -7.27 13.20
CA GLU A 488 4.14 -7.21 11.77
C GLU A 488 5.01 -6.10 11.15
N VAL A 489 6.00 -6.46 10.32
CA VAL A 489 6.89 -5.48 9.68
C VAL A 489 6.27 -5.00 8.37
N VAL A 490 6.01 -3.70 8.28
CA VAL A 490 5.49 -3.05 7.08
C VAL A 490 6.59 -2.21 6.44
N MET A 491 6.87 -2.45 5.15
CA MET A 491 7.83 -1.66 4.39
C MET A 491 7.16 -0.41 3.84
N ILE A 492 7.64 0.77 4.25
CA ILE A 492 7.12 2.07 3.79
C ILE A 492 8.20 2.79 2.98
N ALA A 493 7.82 3.31 1.81
CA ALA A 493 8.71 4.13 1.01
C ALA A 493 9.20 5.37 1.79
N LYS A 494 10.49 5.66 1.71
CA LYS A 494 11.08 6.88 2.25
C LYS A 494 10.49 8.08 1.50
N PRO A 495 10.07 9.15 2.20
CA PRO A 495 9.61 10.37 1.55
C PRO A 495 10.64 10.91 0.56
N GLY A 496 10.18 11.33 -0.61
CA GLY A 496 11.01 11.93 -1.66
C GLY A 496 11.86 10.94 -2.47
N ARG A 497 11.81 9.63 -2.19
CA ARG A 497 12.41 8.62 -3.07
C ARG A 497 11.53 8.41 -4.29
N ARG A 498 12.13 8.62 -5.45
CA ARG A 498 11.52 8.49 -6.78
C ARG A 498 11.59 7.05 -7.28
N ASP A 499 12.78 6.49 -7.18
CA ASP A 499 13.06 5.10 -7.49
C ASP A 499 12.79 4.23 -6.25
N LEU A 500 11.92 3.23 -6.42
CA LEU A 500 11.51 2.26 -5.39
C LEU A 500 12.03 0.85 -5.68
N THR A 501 12.86 0.68 -6.70
CA THR A 501 13.48 -0.61 -7.05
C THR A 501 14.51 -1.05 -6.01
N GLU A 502 15.17 -0.14 -5.30
CA GLU A 502 16.25 -0.49 -4.38
C GLU A 502 15.77 -0.59 -2.91
N PRO A 503 16.30 -1.54 -2.10
CA PRO A 503 15.97 -1.65 -0.68
C PRO A 503 16.19 -0.38 0.13
N ARG A 504 17.18 0.44 -0.24
CA ARG A 504 17.50 1.70 0.46
C ARG A 504 16.36 2.73 0.37
N ALA A 505 15.46 2.59 -0.60
CA ALA A 505 14.29 3.44 -0.74
C ALA A 505 13.19 3.12 0.28
N TRP A 506 13.30 2.02 1.02
CA TRP A 506 12.30 1.53 1.95
C TRP A 506 12.73 1.71 3.41
N ARG A 507 11.75 1.83 4.30
CA ARG A 507 11.91 1.82 5.76
C ARG A 507 11.05 0.69 6.33
N PRO A 508 11.65 -0.25 7.08
CA PRO A 508 10.87 -1.19 7.87
C PRO A 508 10.20 -0.43 9.02
N ILE A 509 8.91 -0.71 9.26
CA ILE A 509 8.17 -0.20 10.41
C ILE A 509 7.55 -1.40 11.13
N SER A 510 8.00 -1.64 12.35
CA SER A 510 7.51 -2.72 13.20
C SER A 510 6.19 -2.34 13.87
N LEU A 511 5.13 -3.07 13.57
CA LEU A 511 3.83 -2.93 14.21
C LEU A 511 3.72 -3.94 15.36
N LEU A 512 4.04 -3.49 16.57
CA LEU A 512 3.89 -4.23 17.82
C LEU A 512 2.48 -4.09 18.41
N SER A 513 2.12 -4.98 19.34
CA SER A 513 0.91 -4.88 20.17
C SER A 513 0.82 -3.50 20.84
N CYS A 514 -0.38 -2.92 20.90
CA CYS A 514 -0.59 -1.65 21.60
C CYS A 514 -0.30 -1.77 23.12
N LEU A 515 -0.51 -2.95 23.72
CA LEU A 515 -0.11 -3.22 25.11
C LEU A 515 1.41 -3.26 25.26
N GLY A 516 2.11 -3.99 24.38
CA GLY A 516 3.58 -4.04 24.36
C GLY A 516 4.22 -2.64 24.19
N LYS A 517 3.70 -1.85 23.25
CA LYS A 517 4.08 -0.43 23.08
C LYS A 517 3.83 0.41 24.33
N GLY A 518 2.79 0.09 25.10
CA GLY A 518 2.50 0.74 26.39
C GLY A 518 3.63 0.50 27.40
N LEU A 519 4.06 -0.76 27.53
CA LEU A 519 5.17 -1.16 28.42
C LEU A 519 6.48 -0.48 28.02
N GLU A 520 6.86 -0.56 26.74
CA GLU A 520 8.08 0.06 26.21
C GLU A 520 8.08 1.56 26.43
N ARG A 521 6.95 2.23 26.19
CA ARG A 521 6.81 3.67 26.37
C ARG A 521 6.92 4.09 27.82
N LEU A 522 6.35 3.30 28.74
CA LEU A 522 6.48 3.55 30.16
C LEU A 522 7.95 3.55 30.57
N ILE A 523 8.67 2.49 30.20
CA ILE A 523 10.08 2.32 30.54
C ILE A 523 10.93 3.40 29.86
N ALA A 524 10.69 3.69 28.57
CA ALA A 524 11.39 4.74 27.84
C ALA A 524 11.20 6.13 28.44
N ARG A 525 9.99 6.45 28.94
CA ARG A 525 9.72 7.74 29.61
C ARG A 525 10.47 7.86 30.93
N ARG A 526 10.48 6.80 31.76
CA ARG A 526 11.26 6.75 33.00
C ARG A 526 12.75 6.87 32.73
N LEU A 527 13.26 6.11 31.75
CA LEU A 527 14.66 6.18 31.29
C LEU A 527 15.04 7.58 30.84
N ALA A 528 14.23 8.22 29.99
CA ALA A 528 14.53 9.56 29.48
C ALA A 528 14.51 10.62 30.59
N TRP A 529 13.57 10.53 31.54
CA TRP A 529 13.56 11.40 32.72
C TRP A 529 14.80 11.20 33.59
N ALA A 530 15.13 9.95 33.94
CA ALA A 530 16.29 9.62 34.77
C ALA A 530 17.60 10.02 34.08
N ALA A 531 17.70 9.85 32.77
CA ALA A 531 18.87 10.23 31.99
C ALA A 531 19.16 11.74 32.05
N VAL A 532 18.10 12.56 32.06
CA VAL A 532 18.22 14.01 32.25
C VAL A 532 18.49 14.36 33.71
N HIS A 533 17.68 13.83 34.63
CA HIS A 533 17.74 14.18 36.06
C HIS A 533 19.10 13.84 36.68
N TYR A 534 19.61 12.65 36.38
CA TYR A 534 20.91 12.22 36.85
C TYR A 534 22.04 12.74 35.94
N SER A 535 21.80 13.37 34.79
CA SER A 535 22.85 13.78 33.84
C SER A 535 23.67 12.59 33.31
N VAL A 536 23.00 11.54 32.87
CA VAL A 536 23.61 10.33 32.26
C VAL A 536 24.15 10.65 30.87
N LEU A 537 23.43 11.51 30.14
CA LEU A 537 23.76 11.93 28.77
C LEU A 537 24.44 13.30 28.78
N HIS A 538 25.18 13.59 27.71
CA HIS A 538 25.81 14.90 27.52
C HIS A 538 24.77 16.03 27.46
N SER A 539 25.12 17.22 27.96
CA SER A 539 24.21 18.37 28.04
C SER A 539 23.66 18.80 26.68
N GLN A 540 24.42 18.58 25.60
CA GLN A 540 24.02 18.92 24.22
C GLN A 540 23.22 17.83 23.50
N GLN A 541 22.91 16.69 24.14
CA GLN A 541 22.00 15.71 23.57
C GLN A 541 20.56 16.24 23.68
N ALA A 542 19.86 16.47 22.56
CA ALA A 542 18.44 16.88 22.60
C ALA A 542 17.48 15.81 22.05
N GLY A 543 17.97 14.89 21.23
CA GLY A 543 17.14 13.87 20.60
C GLY A 543 16.50 12.94 21.64
N ALA A 544 15.18 12.73 21.50
CA ALA A 544 14.36 11.83 22.33
C ALA A 544 14.35 12.14 23.85
N LEU A 545 14.75 13.34 24.26
CA LEU A 545 14.71 13.76 25.67
C LEU A 545 13.54 14.71 25.97
N PRO A 546 12.92 14.59 27.16
CA PRO A 546 11.84 15.48 27.55
C PRO A 546 12.32 16.92 27.66
N LYS A 547 11.46 17.87 27.25
CA LYS A 547 11.71 19.32 27.32
C LYS A 547 12.94 19.79 26.56
N ARG A 548 13.37 19.05 25.53
CA ARG A 548 14.40 19.46 24.57
C ARG A 548 13.85 19.26 23.16
N SER A 549 14.24 20.13 22.25
CA SER A 549 13.72 20.17 20.89
C SER A 549 14.83 20.41 19.86
N ALA A 550 14.54 20.08 18.60
CA ALA A 550 15.45 20.40 17.49
C ALA A 550 15.64 21.92 17.35
N THR A 551 14.64 22.72 17.68
CA THR A 551 14.73 24.19 17.70
C THR A 551 15.74 24.71 18.71
N ASP A 552 15.87 24.04 19.87
CA ASP A 552 16.89 24.42 20.87
C ASP A 552 18.30 24.23 20.31
N LEU A 553 18.56 23.07 19.67
CA LEU A 553 19.87 22.79 19.03
C LEU A 553 20.19 23.76 17.89
N VAL A 554 19.20 24.07 17.05
CA VAL A 554 19.39 25.03 15.95
C VAL A 554 19.71 26.42 16.50
N THR A 555 19.04 26.83 17.58
CA THR A 555 19.31 28.13 18.23
C THR A 555 20.73 28.19 18.79
N VAL A 556 21.18 27.12 19.47
CA VAL A 556 22.56 27.03 19.97
C VAL A 556 23.57 27.09 18.81
N LEU A 557 23.33 26.35 17.73
CA LEU A 557 24.22 26.36 16.56
C LEU A 557 24.29 27.76 15.91
N ILE A 558 23.16 28.46 15.79
CA ILE A 558 23.13 29.82 15.25
C ILE A 558 23.96 30.76 16.15
N HIS A 559 23.79 30.67 17.46
CA HIS A 559 24.56 31.46 18.41
C HIS A 559 26.07 31.24 18.26
N ASP A 560 26.52 29.98 18.18
CA ASP A 560 27.94 29.65 18.00
C ASP A 560 28.51 30.21 16.70
N ILE A 561 27.72 30.18 15.61
CA ILE A 561 28.10 30.76 14.31
C ILE A 561 28.21 32.28 14.40
N GLU A 562 27.22 32.95 15.01
CA GLU A 562 27.22 34.40 15.18
C GLU A 562 28.39 34.87 16.05
N GLU A 563 28.72 34.13 17.12
CA GLU A 563 29.86 34.45 17.98
C GLU A 563 31.20 34.30 17.23
N ALA A 564 31.33 33.25 16.40
CA ALA A 564 32.52 33.07 15.56
C ALA A 564 32.69 34.25 14.58
N PHE A 565 31.60 34.69 13.95
CA PHE A 565 31.62 35.85 13.04
C PHE A 565 31.96 37.15 13.77
N ALA A 566 31.40 37.38 14.97
CA ALA A 566 31.74 38.54 15.79
C ALA A 566 33.24 38.60 16.14
N ARG A 567 33.86 37.44 16.32
CA ARG A 567 35.30 37.28 16.58
C ARG A 567 36.16 37.26 15.30
N LYS A 568 35.58 37.59 14.14
CA LYS A 568 36.22 37.55 12.80
C LYS A 568 36.82 36.17 12.46
N LYS A 569 36.24 35.09 12.99
CA LYS A 569 36.59 33.70 12.66
C LYS A 569 35.67 33.18 11.56
N VAL A 570 36.06 32.06 10.97
CA VAL A 570 35.24 31.30 10.01
C VAL A 570 34.54 30.17 10.76
N ALA A 571 33.23 30.03 10.59
CA ALA A 571 32.46 28.91 11.09
C ALA A 571 32.42 27.79 10.04
N THR A 572 32.77 26.56 10.44
CA THR A 572 32.67 25.36 9.59
C THR A 572 31.83 24.33 10.32
N LEU A 573 30.83 23.76 9.64
CA LEU A 573 29.96 22.73 10.19
C LEU A 573 30.34 21.36 9.64
N VAL A 574 30.55 20.39 10.53
CA VAL A 574 30.70 18.97 10.19
C VAL A 574 29.46 18.23 10.67
N THR A 575 28.75 17.60 9.75
CA THR A 575 27.58 16.78 10.07
C THR A 575 27.91 15.30 9.93
N MET A 576 27.34 14.48 10.81
CA MET A 576 27.47 13.03 10.80
C MET A 576 26.08 12.41 10.92
N ASP A 577 25.78 11.43 10.07
CA ASP A 577 24.56 10.63 10.14
C ASP A 577 24.93 9.14 10.13
N VAL A 578 24.29 8.36 11.00
CA VAL A 578 24.55 6.93 11.14
C VAL A 578 23.58 6.16 10.27
N GLN A 579 24.11 5.40 9.31
CA GLN A 579 23.27 4.59 8.42
C GLN A 579 22.54 3.50 9.20
N GLY A 580 21.20 3.55 9.17
CA GLY A 580 20.37 2.52 9.80
C GLY A 580 20.54 2.44 11.32
N ALA A 581 20.72 3.59 11.99
CA ALA A 581 21.10 3.67 13.40
C ALA A 581 20.39 2.65 14.33
N PHE A 582 19.06 2.50 14.22
CA PHE A 582 18.28 1.55 15.02
C PHE A 582 18.52 0.09 14.65
N ASP A 583 18.60 -0.21 13.34
CA ASP A 583 18.79 -1.57 12.82
C ASP A 583 20.22 -2.09 13.05
N THR A 584 21.16 -1.19 13.37
CA THR A 584 22.59 -1.52 13.59
C THR A 584 22.98 -1.60 15.06
N VAL A 585 22.05 -1.43 16.00
CA VAL A 585 22.36 -1.50 17.42
C VAL A 585 22.70 -2.94 17.80
N MET A 586 23.89 -3.12 18.35
CA MET A 586 24.37 -4.40 18.89
C MET A 586 23.85 -4.59 20.31
N CYS A 587 22.99 -5.59 20.51
CA CYS A 587 22.29 -5.84 21.76
C CYS A 587 23.24 -6.03 22.95
N ASN A 588 24.29 -6.85 22.80
CA ASN A 588 25.19 -7.15 23.92
C ASN A 588 26.01 -5.91 24.29
N ARG A 589 26.48 -5.13 23.30
CA ARG A 589 27.12 -3.83 23.56
C ARG A 589 26.17 -2.85 24.26
N LEU A 590 24.89 -2.79 23.87
CA LEU A 590 23.92 -1.92 24.52
C LEU A 590 23.75 -2.30 26.00
N VAL A 591 23.57 -3.58 26.31
CA VAL A 591 23.47 -4.09 27.68
C VAL A 591 24.73 -3.73 28.48
N LEU A 592 25.92 -3.96 27.93
CA LEU A 592 27.17 -3.59 28.58
C LEU A 592 27.21 -2.08 28.89
N ARG A 593 26.88 -1.23 27.91
CA ARG A 593 26.85 0.23 28.08
C ARG A 593 25.86 0.68 29.15
N LEU A 594 24.68 0.07 29.22
CA LEU A 594 23.70 0.40 30.26
C LEU A 594 24.27 0.10 31.66
N ARG A 595 24.94 -1.04 31.82
CA ARG A 595 25.56 -1.43 33.10
C ARG A 595 26.74 -0.53 33.46
N GLU A 596 27.60 -0.16 32.50
CA GLU A 596 28.69 0.80 32.72
C GLU A 596 28.20 2.19 33.13
N GLN A 597 27.05 2.63 32.62
CA GLN A 597 26.39 3.87 33.02
C GLN A 597 25.77 3.79 34.43
N GLY A 598 25.55 2.57 34.93
CA GLY A 598 25.00 2.29 36.25
C GLY A 598 23.48 2.16 36.29
N TRP A 599 22.85 1.84 35.16
CA TRP A 599 21.44 1.43 35.16
C TRP A 599 21.28 0.09 35.90
N PRO A 600 20.14 -0.16 36.56
CA PRO A 600 19.91 -1.41 37.27
C PRO A 600 19.95 -2.64 36.36
N ASP A 601 20.46 -3.76 36.86
CA ASP A 601 20.60 -5.00 36.08
C ASP A 601 19.26 -5.53 35.55
N HIS A 602 18.16 -5.39 36.28
CA HIS A 602 16.84 -5.81 35.79
C HIS A 602 16.42 -5.02 34.54
N LEU A 603 16.75 -3.73 34.48
CA LEU A 603 16.46 -2.88 33.33
C LEU A 603 17.38 -3.17 32.15
N ALA A 604 18.62 -3.60 32.40
CA ALA A 604 19.54 -4.05 31.36
C ALA A 604 19.20 -5.45 30.82
N ARG A 605 18.49 -6.28 31.59
CA ARG A 605 17.97 -7.59 31.14
C ARG A 605 16.69 -7.47 30.31
N TRP A 606 15.82 -6.54 30.69
CA TRP A 606 14.58 -6.23 29.96
C TRP A 606 14.91 -5.72 28.56
#